data_AF-A0ABC9R0F1-F1
#
_entry.id   AF-A0ABC9R0F1-F1
#
_cell.length_a   1.000
_cell.length_b   1.000
_cell.length_c   1.000
_cell.angle_alpha   90.00
_cell.angle_beta   90.00
_cell.angle_gamma   90.00
#
_symmetry.space_group_name_H-M   'P 1'
#
loop_
_entity.id
_entity.type
_entity.pdbx_description
1 polymer ?
#
loop_
_entity_poly.entity_id
_entity_poly.type
_entity_poly.pdbx_seq_one_letter_code
_entity_poly.pdbx_strand_id
1 'polypeptide(L)'
;MYHHTAINVLSLLQNMSNNKTNDMKLEAEFKKIEKQFQIGYEELIDLYNRMVLFQIDIEKNGGMREYEKSAITWLKSELELLYEVYQFCQRHGLNIANISKYVSKNELNLFRKTESQLQNTYYKLKKQEIPFENIEKQKPGRKRKYAPVKETIAEKKQESKKEVIEDVRNEDDEKSLVTVISGIVDNFETISQCSDKKEHELHQFMEGIYKLSSMAAERSKDEKNARGLEGELHSLRAENERLKREKEELVHDIKEMTHHLIHFITSSDIDQIRTLPYFVKECKQDLHKLGLYNAQDGKMKIMVDRSGQVMTVTQ
;
A
#
# COMPACT_ATOMS: atom_id res chain seq x y z
N MET A 1 -37.44 11.78 8.16
CA MET A 1 -36.45 11.20 9.09
C MET A 1 -35.19 12.06 8.99
N TYR A 2 -34.83 12.79 10.05
CA TYR A 2 -33.58 13.55 10.08
C TYR A 2 -32.43 12.54 10.26
N HIS A 3 -31.79 12.15 9.17
CA HIS A 3 -30.55 11.39 9.25
C HIS A 3 -29.49 12.29 9.88
N HIS A 4 -28.86 11.82 10.95
CA HIS A 4 -27.77 12.51 11.65
C HIS A 4 -26.67 12.86 10.64
N THR A 5 -26.13 14.08 10.73
CA THR A 5 -25.08 14.61 9.85
C THR A 5 -23.95 13.60 9.57
N ALA A 6 -23.43 12.95 10.60
CA ALA A 6 -22.36 11.95 10.46
C ALA A 6 -22.78 10.73 9.61
N ILE A 7 -24.02 10.25 9.73
CA ILE A 7 -24.48 9.09 8.95
C ILE A 7 -24.61 9.44 7.46
N ASN A 8 -25.08 10.65 7.16
CA ASN A 8 -25.15 11.13 5.77
C ASN A 8 -23.76 11.24 5.16
N VAL A 9 -22.81 11.77 5.92
CA VAL A 9 -21.41 11.89 5.49
C VAL A 9 -20.82 10.51 5.22
N LEU A 10 -20.99 9.55 6.13
CA LEU A 10 -20.53 8.17 5.93
C LEU A 10 -21.15 7.53 4.68
N SER A 11 -22.44 7.78 4.41
CA SER A 11 -23.10 7.28 3.19
C SER A 11 -22.47 7.88 1.92
N LEU A 12 -22.20 9.17 1.92
CA LEU A 12 -21.55 9.85 0.79
C LEU A 12 -20.13 9.34 0.57
N LEU A 13 -19.33 9.19 1.65
CA LEU A 13 -17.98 8.64 1.59
C LEU A 13 -17.97 7.21 1.05
N GLN A 14 -18.88 6.36 1.52
CA GLN A 14 -19.02 4.98 1.04
C GLN A 14 -19.37 4.92 -0.44
N ASN A 15 -20.31 5.75 -0.91
CA ASN A 15 -20.68 5.83 -2.32
C ASN A 15 -19.50 6.27 -3.21
N MET A 16 -18.69 7.22 -2.74
CA MET A 16 -17.50 7.66 -3.45
C MET A 16 -16.43 6.57 -3.53
N SER A 17 -16.23 5.81 -2.44
CA SER A 17 -15.29 4.68 -2.38
C SER A 17 -15.68 3.57 -3.35
N ASN A 18 -16.98 3.25 -3.45
CA ASN A 18 -17.49 2.21 -4.34
C ASN A 18 -17.38 2.57 -5.84
N ASN A 19 -17.48 3.86 -6.19
CA ASN A 19 -17.59 4.30 -7.58
C ASN A 19 -16.24 4.56 -8.28
N LYS A 20 -15.10 4.28 -7.64
CA LYS A 20 -13.74 4.51 -8.18
C LYS A 20 -13.63 5.86 -8.92
N THR A 21 -14.09 6.92 -8.26
CA THR A 21 -14.20 8.26 -8.84
C THR A 21 -12.82 8.87 -9.07
N ASN A 22 -12.56 9.51 -10.21
CA ASN A 22 -11.29 10.19 -10.49
C ASN A 22 -10.92 11.23 -9.42
N ASP A 23 -9.63 11.37 -9.10
CA ASP A 23 -9.09 12.21 -8.01
C ASP A 23 -9.58 13.67 -8.02
N MET A 24 -9.64 14.33 -9.18
CA MET A 24 -10.15 15.71 -9.29
C MET A 24 -11.63 15.85 -8.92
N LYS A 25 -12.44 14.82 -9.17
CA LYS A 25 -13.85 14.82 -8.77
C LYS A 25 -13.96 14.56 -7.26
N LEU A 26 -13.09 13.75 -6.71
CA LEU A 26 -13.07 13.39 -5.29
C LEU A 26 -12.81 14.62 -4.40
N GLU A 27 -11.81 15.44 -4.73
CA GLU A 27 -11.53 16.66 -3.96
C GLU A 27 -12.67 17.68 -4.03
N ALA A 28 -13.33 17.81 -5.18
CA ALA A 28 -14.50 18.66 -5.31
C ALA A 28 -15.68 18.17 -4.46
N GLU A 29 -15.89 16.85 -4.36
CA GLU A 29 -16.92 16.27 -3.51
C GLU A 29 -16.59 16.44 -2.02
N PHE A 30 -15.34 16.26 -1.60
CA PHE A 30 -14.94 16.53 -0.20
C PHE A 30 -15.20 17.99 0.20
N LYS A 31 -14.85 18.96 -0.66
CA LYS A 31 -15.13 20.39 -0.42
C LYS A 31 -16.64 20.69 -0.35
N LYS A 32 -17.48 19.94 -1.08
CA LYS A 32 -18.94 20.05 -0.95
C LYS A 32 -19.44 19.51 0.39
N ILE A 33 -18.95 18.35 0.80
CA ILE A 33 -19.32 17.70 2.07
C ILE A 33 -18.89 18.58 3.25
N GLU A 34 -17.66 19.10 3.23
CA GLU A 34 -17.14 20.04 4.23
C GLU A 34 -18.05 21.26 4.38
N LYS A 35 -18.41 21.92 3.28
CA LYS A 35 -19.31 23.09 3.31
C LYS A 35 -20.72 22.76 3.79
N GLN A 36 -21.26 21.62 3.37
CA GLN A 36 -22.64 21.24 3.66
C GLN A 36 -22.83 20.79 5.11
N PHE A 37 -21.85 20.08 5.67
CA PHE A 37 -21.96 19.43 6.97
C PHE A 37 -21.06 20.04 8.05
N GLN A 38 -20.22 21.03 7.71
CA GLN A 38 -19.29 21.72 8.60
C GLN A 38 -18.33 20.75 9.32
N ILE A 39 -17.73 19.84 8.55
CA ILE A 39 -16.76 18.84 9.02
C ILE A 39 -15.39 19.18 8.45
N GLY A 40 -14.34 19.02 9.25
CA GLY A 40 -12.98 19.32 8.81
C GLY A 40 -12.54 18.44 7.64
N TYR A 41 -11.91 19.05 6.64
CA TYR A 41 -11.40 18.36 5.46
C TYR A 41 -10.48 17.16 5.77
N GLU A 42 -9.55 17.33 6.72
CA GLU A 42 -8.62 16.28 7.14
C GLU A 42 -9.33 15.04 7.72
N GLU A 43 -10.39 15.26 8.50
CA GLU A 43 -11.18 14.17 9.11
C GLU A 43 -11.94 13.38 8.04
N LEU A 44 -12.44 14.06 7.00
CA LEU A 44 -13.09 13.43 5.85
C LEU A 44 -12.11 12.57 5.03
N ILE A 45 -10.90 13.08 4.81
CA ILE A 45 -9.85 12.36 4.09
C ILE A 45 -9.43 11.11 4.86
N ASP A 46 -9.19 11.21 6.16
CA ASP A 46 -8.75 10.06 6.95
C ASP A 46 -9.82 8.95 6.95
N LEU A 47 -11.10 9.30 7.19
CA LEU A 47 -12.21 8.36 7.08
C LEU A 47 -12.29 7.70 5.71
N TYR A 48 -12.19 8.50 4.64
CA TYR A 48 -12.23 7.97 3.28
C TYR A 48 -11.05 7.02 3.00
N ASN A 49 -9.83 7.40 3.38
CA ASN A 49 -8.64 6.59 3.20
C ASN A 49 -8.76 5.25 3.95
N ARG A 50 -9.29 5.26 5.18
CA ARG A 50 -9.57 4.04 5.94
C ARG A 50 -10.60 3.14 5.24
N MET A 51 -11.65 3.73 4.66
CA MET A 51 -12.65 2.98 3.87
C MET A 51 -12.02 2.33 2.63
N VAL A 52 -11.18 3.07 1.90
CA VAL A 52 -10.46 2.56 0.72
C VAL A 52 -9.49 1.44 1.11
N LEU A 53 -8.72 1.60 2.18
CA LEU A 53 -7.81 0.57 2.69
C LEU A 53 -8.55 -0.72 3.05
N PHE A 54 -9.68 -0.60 3.73
CA PHE A 54 -10.53 -1.75 4.03
C PHE A 54 -11.01 -2.44 2.75
N GLN A 55 -11.48 -1.69 1.74
CA GLN A 55 -11.90 -2.27 0.47
C GLN A 55 -10.75 -2.98 -0.25
N ILE A 56 -9.56 -2.38 -0.29
CA ILE A 56 -8.37 -3.00 -0.88
C ILE A 56 -8.04 -4.33 -0.21
N ASP A 57 -8.08 -4.40 1.12
CA ASP A 57 -7.80 -5.65 1.83
C ASP A 57 -8.90 -6.70 1.63
N ILE A 58 -10.16 -6.29 1.46
CA ILE A 58 -11.23 -7.20 1.05
C ILE A 58 -10.97 -7.78 -0.35
N GLU A 59 -10.58 -6.95 -1.31
CA GLU A 59 -10.24 -7.42 -2.67
C GLU A 59 -9.03 -8.37 -2.65
N LYS A 60 -7.99 -8.09 -1.84
CA LYS A 60 -6.84 -8.99 -1.66
C LYS A 60 -7.25 -10.36 -1.10
N ASN A 61 -8.29 -10.42 -0.28
CA ASN A 61 -8.83 -11.68 0.26
C ASN A 61 -9.79 -12.41 -0.70
N GLY A 62 -9.81 -12.04 -1.98
CA GLY A 62 -10.70 -12.65 -2.99
C GLY A 62 -12.11 -12.06 -3.00
N GLY A 63 -12.28 -10.88 -2.42
CA GLY A 63 -13.54 -10.15 -2.37
C GLY A 63 -14.41 -10.50 -1.15
N MET A 64 -15.51 -9.76 -1.02
CA MET A 64 -16.32 -9.73 0.20
C MET A 64 -16.95 -11.08 0.59
N ARG A 65 -17.24 -11.95 -0.39
CA ARG A 65 -17.82 -13.29 -0.17
C ARG A 65 -16.80 -14.28 0.38
N GLU A 66 -15.57 -14.23 -0.12
CA GLU A 66 -14.49 -15.12 0.33
C GLU A 66 -14.01 -14.70 1.71
N TYR A 67 -13.96 -13.38 1.97
CA TYR A 67 -13.70 -12.87 3.31
C TYR A 67 -14.70 -13.40 4.36
N GLU A 68 -16.01 -13.37 4.09
CA GLU A 68 -17.02 -13.86 5.03
C GLU A 68 -16.84 -15.35 5.38
N LYS A 69 -16.44 -16.17 4.40
CA LYS A 69 -16.19 -17.60 4.55
C LYS A 69 -14.83 -17.91 5.16
N SER A 70 -13.88 -16.98 5.09
CA SER A 70 -12.51 -17.15 5.57
C SER A 70 -12.43 -17.45 7.06
N ALA A 71 -11.24 -17.88 7.52
CA ALA A 71 -10.96 -18.06 8.94
C ALA A 71 -10.84 -16.73 9.71
N ILE A 72 -10.86 -15.58 9.03
CA ILE A 72 -10.69 -14.26 9.63
C ILE A 72 -12.06 -13.72 10.08
N THR A 73 -12.13 -13.20 11.30
CA THR A 73 -13.33 -12.53 11.87
C THR A 73 -13.29 -11.02 11.63
N TRP A 74 -12.12 -10.42 11.83
CA TRP A 74 -11.86 -8.99 11.65
C TRP A 74 -10.51 -8.79 10.97
N LEU A 75 -10.47 -7.94 9.95
CA LEU A 75 -9.21 -7.45 9.38
C LEU A 75 -8.68 -6.29 10.21
N LYS A 76 -7.36 -6.10 10.20
CA LYS A 76 -6.73 -4.92 10.79
C LYS A 76 -7.35 -3.62 10.27
N SER A 77 -7.45 -3.47 8.95
CA SER A 77 -8.07 -2.31 8.30
C SER A 77 -9.56 -2.15 8.64
N GLU A 78 -10.29 -3.26 8.85
CA GLU A 78 -11.68 -3.23 9.32
C GLU A 78 -11.79 -2.71 10.76
N LEU A 79 -10.88 -3.11 11.66
CA LEU A 79 -10.84 -2.64 13.05
C LEU A 79 -10.46 -1.16 13.16
N GLU A 80 -9.49 -0.72 12.36
CA GLU A 80 -9.09 0.69 12.28
C GLU A 80 -10.25 1.55 11.77
N LEU A 81 -10.91 1.14 10.69
CA LEU A 81 -12.10 1.82 10.17
C LEU A 81 -13.25 1.82 11.20
N LEU A 82 -13.48 0.70 11.88
CA LEU A 82 -14.51 0.59 12.92
C LEU A 82 -14.27 1.61 14.03
N TYR A 83 -13.03 1.70 14.50
CA TYR A 83 -12.69 2.63 15.58
C TYR A 83 -12.90 4.08 15.15
N GLU A 84 -12.40 4.47 13.97
CA GLU A 84 -12.49 5.85 13.48
C GLU A 84 -13.93 6.28 13.21
N VAL A 85 -14.74 5.41 12.60
CA VAL A 85 -16.17 5.66 12.34
C VAL A 85 -16.94 5.91 13.64
N TYR A 86 -16.65 5.15 14.70
CA TYR A 86 -17.29 5.35 16.00
C TYR A 86 -16.84 6.67 16.64
N GLN A 87 -15.56 7.01 16.59
CA GLN A 87 -15.04 8.27 17.12
C GLN A 87 -15.68 9.47 16.42
N PHE A 88 -15.69 9.46 15.08
CA PHE A 88 -16.33 10.46 14.25
C PHE A 88 -17.80 10.64 14.61
N CYS A 89 -18.58 9.56 14.63
CA CYS A 89 -20.00 9.64 14.95
C CYS A 89 -20.27 10.15 16.38
N GLN A 90 -19.44 9.76 17.34
CA GLN A 90 -19.55 10.24 18.73
C GLN A 90 -19.27 11.74 18.84
N ARG A 91 -18.25 12.25 18.15
CA ARG A 91 -17.97 13.71 18.07
C ARG A 91 -19.16 14.49 17.52
N HIS A 92 -19.92 13.89 16.61
CA HIS A 92 -21.14 14.45 16.05
C HIS A 92 -22.43 14.08 16.82
N GLY A 93 -22.31 13.64 18.07
CA GLY A 93 -23.45 13.50 19.00
C GLY A 93 -24.24 12.20 18.92
N LEU A 94 -23.79 11.20 18.15
CA LEU A 94 -24.44 9.90 18.11
C LEU A 94 -24.03 9.02 19.30
N ASN A 95 -25.01 8.33 19.88
CA ASN A 95 -24.74 7.31 20.89
C ASN A 95 -24.25 6.00 20.24
N ILE A 96 -23.50 5.19 21.00
CA ILE A 96 -22.88 3.94 20.52
C ILE A 96 -23.90 2.96 19.92
N ALA A 97 -25.09 2.86 20.53
CA ALA A 97 -26.14 1.95 20.07
C ALA A 97 -26.69 2.37 18.69
N ASN A 98 -26.94 3.65 18.49
CA ASN A 98 -27.39 4.23 17.23
C ASN A 98 -26.30 4.07 16.17
N ILE A 99 -25.03 4.34 16.49
CA ILE A 99 -23.91 4.11 15.57
C ILE A 99 -23.92 2.66 15.11
N SER A 100 -23.96 1.72 16.06
CA SER A 100 -23.97 0.28 15.78
C SER A 100 -25.11 -0.10 14.84
N LYS A 101 -26.30 0.45 15.05
CA LYS A 101 -27.47 0.27 14.19
C LYS A 101 -27.23 0.77 12.77
N TYR A 102 -26.85 2.04 12.64
CA TYR A 102 -26.70 2.71 11.34
C TYR A 102 -25.56 2.12 10.49
N VAL A 103 -24.41 1.77 11.09
CA VAL A 103 -23.24 1.27 10.34
C VAL A 103 -23.27 -0.24 10.09
N SER A 104 -24.23 -0.95 10.67
CA SER A 104 -24.40 -2.40 10.50
C SER A 104 -24.87 -2.79 9.10
N LYS A 105 -24.84 -4.10 8.85
CA LYS A 105 -25.38 -4.73 7.64
C LYS A 105 -26.86 -4.42 7.34
N ASN A 106 -27.63 -3.97 8.34
CA ASN A 106 -29.07 -3.76 8.20
C ASN A 106 -29.41 -2.39 7.59
N GLU A 107 -28.53 -1.40 7.72
CA GLU A 107 -28.76 -0.04 7.23
C GLU A 107 -27.69 0.36 6.21
N LEU A 108 -26.64 1.10 6.61
CA LEU A 108 -25.62 1.60 5.68
C LEU A 108 -24.76 0.47 5.09
N ASN A 109 -24.76 -0.70 5.71
CA ASN A 109 -24.00 -1.88 5.30
C ASN A 109 -22.51 -1.55 5.08
N LEU A 110 -21.97 -0.63 5.88
CA LEU A 110 -20.55 -0.29 5.88
C LEU A 110 -19.73 -1.49 6.34
N PHE A 111 -20.21 -2.15 7.38
CA PHE A 111 -19.67 -3.39 7.88
C PHE A 111 -20.69 -4.50 7.69
N ARG A 112 -20.25 -5.63 7.15
CA ARG A 112 -21.07 -6.86 7.06
C ARG A 112 -21.14 -7.61 8.39
N LYS A 113 -21.41 -6.87 9.46
CA LYS A 113 -21.47 -7.32 10.84
C LYS A 113 -22.78 -6.88 11.47
N THR A 114 -23.22 -7.63 12.47
CA THR A 114 -24.41 -7.28 13.27
C THR A 114 -24.09 -6.14 14.23
N GLU A 115 -25.12 -5.43 14.68
CA GLU A 115 -25.03 -4.33 15.65
C GLU A 115 -24.28 -4.76 16.92
N SER A 116 -24.62 -5.93 17.47
CA SER A 116 -23.97 -6.48 18.66
C SER A 116 -22.50 -6.83 18.44
N GLN A 117 -22.15 -7.36 17.26
CA GLN A 117 -20.74 -7.65 16.92
C GLN A 117 -19.92 -6.36 16.87
N LEU A 118 -20.46 -5.31 16.23
CA LEU A 118 -19.80 -4.01 16.13
C LEU A 118 -19.61 -3.37 17.50
N GLN A 119 -20.68 -3.32 18.31
CA GLN A 119 -20.64 -2.73 19.64
C GLN A 119 -19.65 -3.45 20.57
N ASN A 120 -19.67 -4.79 20.58
CA ASN A 120 -18.76 -5.58 21.41
C ASN A 120 -17.30 -5.40 21.01
N THR A 121 -17.01 -5.43 19.70
CA THR A 121 -15.64 -5.22 19.20
C THR A 121 -15.17 -3.81 19.49
N TYR A 122 -16.01 -2.80 19.30
CA TYR A 122 -15.68 -1.41 19.62
C TYR A 122 -15.32 -1.22 21.11
N TYR A 123 -16.10 -1.79 22.03
CA TYR A 123 -15.76 -1.71 23.45
C TYR A 123 -14.43 -2.42 23.79
N LYS A 124 -14.15 -3.56 23.15
CA LYS A 124 -12.88 -4.27 23.31
C LYS A 124 -11.69 -3.45 22.79
N LEU A 125 -11.84 -2.80 21.64
CA LEU A 125 -10.83 -1.88 21.09
C LEU A 125 -10.60 -0.68 22.03
N LYS A 126 -11.69 -0.05 22.49
CA LYS A 126 -11.64 1.10 23.40
C LYS A 126 -10.94 0.78 24.72
N LYS A 127 -11.12 -0.44 25.25
CA LYS A 127 -10.46 -0.94 26.45
C LYS A 127 -9.07 -1.53 26.22
N GLN A 128 -8.59 -1.52 24.97
CA GLN A 128 -7.32 -2.15 24.57
C GLN A 128 -7.25 -3.66 24.88
N GLU A 129 -8.41 -4.33 24.92
CA GLU A 129 -8.49 -5.79 25.12
C GLU A 129 -8.09 -6.59 23.88
N ILE A 130 -8.12 -5.94 22.70
CA ILE A 130 -7.68 -6.52 21.42
C ILE A 130 -6.77 -5.53 20.68
N PRO A 131 -5.69 -6.00 20.03
CA PRO A 131 -4.82 -5.16 19.20
C PRO A 131 -5.44 -4.88 17.83
N PHE A 132 -4.92 -3.87 17.13
CA PHE A 132 -5.23 -3.60 15.72
C PHE A 132 -4.49 -4.57 14.79
N GLU A 133 -4.92 -5.84 14.82
CA GLU A 133 -4.37 -6.94 14.03
C GLU A 133 -5.49 -7.82 13.46
N ASN A 134 -5.17 -8.72 12.53
CA ASN A 134 -6.15 -9.66 11.99
C ASN A 134 -6.59 -10.63 13.10
N ILE A 135 -7.90 -10.69 13.37
CA ILE A 135 -8.48 -11.56 14.40
C ILE A 135 -9.09 -12.78 13.72
N GLU A 136 -8.56 -13.96 14.01
CA GLU A 136 -9.10 -15.22 13.51
C GLU A 136 -10.32 -15.72 14.30
N LYS A 137 -11.19 -16.48 13.64
CA LYS A 137 -12.36 -17.14 14.22
C LYS A 137 -11.90 -18.20 15.22
N GLN A 138 -12.04 -17.92 16.51
CA GLN A 138 -11.83 -18.94 17.53
C GLN A 138 -13.02 -19.91 17.56
N LYS A 139 -12.72 -21.22 17.48
CA LYS A 139 -13.75 -22.25 17.62
C LYS A 139 -14.33 -22.21 19.06
N PRO A 140 -15.66 -22.13 19.23
CA PRO A 140 -16.26 -22.27 20.54
C PRO A 140 -16.02 -23.70 21.05
N GLY A 141 -15.53 -23.81 22.28
CA GLY A 141 -15.24 -25.12 22.88
C GLY A 141 -14.29 -25.01 24.07
N ARG A 142 -14.34 -26.02 24.94
CA ARG A 142 -13.41 -26.15 26.05
C ARG A 142 -12.00 -26.31 25.48
N LYS A 143 -11.07 -25.41 25.85
CA LYS A 143 -9.66 -25.56 25.52
C LYS A 143 -9.22 -26.97 25.95
N ARG A 144 -8.57 -27.72 25.05
CA ARG A 144 -8.01 -29.03 25.41
C ARG A 144 -7.05 -28.81 26.58
N LYS A 145 -7.18 -29.63 27.63
CA LYS A 145 -6.20 -29.68 28.72
C LYS A 145 -4.89 -30.20 28.11
N TYR A 146 -3.99 -29.29 27.73
CA TYR A 146 -2.61 -29.68 27.43
C TYR A 146 -1.92 -29.99 28.75
N ALA A 147 -1.51 -31.24 28.95
CA ALA A 147 -0.43 -31.53 29.87
C ALA A 147 0.82 -30.85 29.30
N PRO A 148 1.61 -30.12 30.11
CA PRO A 148 2.82 -29.48 29.61
C PRO A 148 3.78 -30.59 29.19
N VAL A 149 3.96 -30.74 27.88
CA VAL A 149 5.12 -31.46 27.34
C VAL A 149 6.31 -30.62 27.75
N LYS A 150 7.15 -31.19 28.63
CA LYS A 150 8.41 -30.59 29.05
C LYS A 150 9.15 -30.14 27.80
N GLU A 151 9.34 -28.83 27.67
CA GLU A 151 10.30 -28.27 26.74
C GLU A 151 11.67 -28.83 27.12
N THR A 152 12.19 -29.75 26.30
CA THR A 152 13.61 -30.08 26.31
C THR A 152 14.32 -28.83 25.80
N ILE A 153 14.77 -28.00 26.75
CA ILE A 153 15.75 -26.94 26.53
C ILE A 153 17.01 -27.64 26.05
N ALA A 154 17.21 -27.67 24.72
CA ALA A 154 18.49 -28.03 24.14
C ALA A 154 19.43 -26.83 24.30
N GLU A 155 20.44 -27.04 25.14
CA GLU A 155 21.50 -26.11 25.49
C GLU A 155 22.15 -25.48 24.25
N LYS A 156 22.24 -24.15 24.26
CA LYS A 156 23.12 -23.39 23.37
C LYS A 156 24.57 -23.73 23.71
N LYS A 157 25.27 -24.44 22.83
CA LYS A 157 26.74 -24.44 22.78
C LYS A 157 27.24 -23.30 21.89
N GLN A 158 27.98 -22.39 22.50
CA GLN A 158 28.95 -21.50 21.87
C GLN A 158 30.08 -22.32 21.24
N GLU A 159 30.50 -21.95 20.02
CA GLU A 159 31.89 -21.94 19.52
C GLU A 159 31.83 -21.42 18.07
N SER A 160 32.25 -20.18 17.81
CA SER A 160 33.61 -19.73 17.49
C SER A 160 33.73 -19.42 15.99
N LYS A 161 33.86 -18.13 15.68
CA LYS A 161 34.26 -17.62 14.36
C LYS A 161 35.57 -18.26 13.92
N LYS A 162 35.59 -18.87 12.74
CA LYS A 162 36.73 -18.83 11.82
C LYS A 162 36.20 -18.67 10.40
N GLU A 163 36.51 -17.52 9.82
CA GLU A 163 36.53 -17.30 8.38
C GLU A 163 37.50 -18.31 7.76
N VAL A 164 37.02 -19.08 6.78
CA VAL A 164 37.87 -19.59 5.70
C VAL A 164 37.07 -19.35 4.43
N ILE A 165 37.51 -18.33 3.69
CA ILE A 165 37.24 -18.16 2.28
C ILE A 165 38.01 -19.27 1.58
N GLU A 166 37.32 -20.18 0.92
CA GLU A 166 37.87 -20.91 -0.23
C GLU A 166 36.74 -21.14 -1.24
N ASP A 167 36.77 -20.32 -2.28
CA ASP A 167 36.08 -20.55 -3.55
C ASP A 167 36.53 -21.91 -4.11
N VAL A 168 35.73 -22.94 -3.91
CA VAL A 168 35.87 -24.20 -4.65
C VAL A 168 34.92 -24.14 -5.85
N ARG A 169 35.53 -24.12 -7.03
CA ARG A 169 34.88 -24.13 -8.34
C ARG A 169 33.97 -25.36 -8.46
N ASN A 170 32.66 -25.12 -8.51
CA ASN A 170 31.62 -26.12 -8.76
C ASN A 170 31.52 -26.45 -10.26
N GLU A 171 32.45 -27.24 -10.79
CA GLU A 171 32.29 -27.86 -12.12
C GLU A 171 32.25 -29.41 -12.07
N ASP A 172 32.64 -30.02 -10.95
CA ASP A 172 32.64 -31.49 -10.79
C ASP A 172 31.46 -32.06 -9.97
N ASP A 173 30.70 -31.22 -9.26
CA ASP A 173 29.61 -31.67 -8.38
C ASP A 173 28.30 -32.01 -9.13
N GLU A 174 28.03 -31.42 -10.30
CA GLU A 174 26.87 -31.81 -11.12
C GLU A 174 27.03 -33.22 -11.69
N LYS A 175 28.26 -33.59 -12.10
CA LYS A 175 28.57 -34.96 -12.52
C LYS A 175 28.44 -35.92 -11.36
N SER A 176 28.88 -35.52 -10.15
CA SER A 176 28.74 -36.31 -8.93
C SER A 176 27.27 -36.60 -8.58
N LEU A 177 26.38 -35.60 -8.62
CA LEU A 177 24.97 -35.80 -8.29
C LEU A 177 24.24 -36.63 -9.36
N VAL A 178 24.51 -36.40 -10.65
CA VAL A 178 23.91 -37.17 -11.75
C VAL A 178 24.42 -38.62 -11.73
N THR A 179 25.70 -38.86 -11.44
CA THR A 179 26.26 -40.21 -11.27
C THR A 179 25.71 -40.90 -10.02
N VAL A 180 25.50 -40.18 -8.92
CA VAL A 180 24.85 -40.70 -7.71
C VAL A 180 23.37 -41.03 -7.98
N ILE A 181 22.63 -40.17 -8.67
CA ILE A 181 21.23 -40.44 -9.05
C ILE A 181 21.17 -41.61 -10.04
N SER A 182 22.09 -41.71 -10.99
CA SER A 182 22.16 -42.83 -11.94
C SER A 182 22.49 -44.14 -11.24
N GLY A 183 23.47 -44.17 -10.33
CA GLY A 183 23.80 -45.36 -9.54
C GLY A 183 22.70 -45.74 -8.54
N ILE A 184 21.88 -44.77 -8.11
CA ILE A 184 20.67 -45.01 -7.34
C ILE A 184 19.58 -45.64 -8.22
N VAL A 185 19.40 -45.17 -9.47
CA VAL A 185 18.48 -45.74 -10.48
C VAL A 185 18.86 -47.18 -10.88
N ASP A 186 20.15 -47.46 -11.08
CA ASP A 186 20.64 -48.82 -11.40
C ASP A 186 20.39 -49.81 -10.25
N ASN A 187 20.57 -49.34 -9.01
CA ASN A 187 20.20 -50.11 -7.82
C ASN A 187 18.66 -50.28 -7.68
N PHE A 188 17.86 -49.37 -8.23
CA PHE A 188 16.40 -49.41 -8.19
C PHE A 188 15.77 -50.37 -9.22
N GLU A 189 16.34 -50.52 -10.42
CA GLU A 189 15.93 -51.57 -11.37
C GLU A 189 16.14 -52.98 -10.80
N THR A 190 17.13 -53.15 -9.93
CA THR A 190 17.41 -54.43 -9.26
C THR A 190 16.42 -54.71 -8.11
N ILE A 191 15.89 -53.66 -7.47
CA ILE A 191 14.97 -53.78 -6.31
C ILE A 191 13.51 -54.02 -6.75
N SER A 192 13.08 -53.48 -7.89
CA SER A 192 11.72 -53.71 -8.43
C SER A 192 11.44 -55.19 -8.74
N GLN A 193 12.48 -56.00 -8.93
CA GLN A 193 12.35 -57.44 -9.21
C GLN A 193 12.15 -58.32 -7.96
N CYS A 194 12.25 -57.78 -6.74
CA CYS A 194 12.29 -58.58 -5.50
C CYS A 194 11.09 -58.46 -4.55
N SER A 195 10.21 -57.44 -4.65
CA SER A 195 8.92 -57.38 -3.91
C SER A 195 8.11 -56.08 -4.16
N ASP A 196 6.80 -56.18 -4.36
CA ASP A 196 5.85 -55.05 -4.57
C ASP A 196 5.91 -53.96 -3.48
N LYS A 197 6.23 -54.34 -2.23
CA LYS A 197 6.29 -53.40 -1.11
C LYS A 197 7.47 -52.43 -1.22
N LYS A 198 8.61 -52.89 -1.76
CA LYS A 198 9.80 -52.05 -2.01
C LYS A 198 9.63 -51.16 -3.23
N GLU A 199 8.85 -51.59 -4.22
CA GLU A 199 8.47 -50.78 -5.39
C GLU A 199 7.59 -49.58 -4.98
N HIS A 200 6.66 -49.77 -4.03
CA HIS A 200 5.85 -48.66 -3.52
C HIS A 200 6.66 -47.63 -2.72
N GLU A 201 7.59 -48.08 -1.88
CA GLU A 201 8.52 -47.20 -1.15
C GLU A 201 9.45 -46.44 -2.11
N LEU A 202 9.84 -47.08 -3.22
CA LEU A 202 10.61 -46.48 -4.32
C LEU A 202 9.82 -45.36 -5.02
N HIS A 203 8.56 -45.61 -5.39
CA HIS A 203 7.73 -44.58 -5.99
C HIS A 203 7.55 -43.36 -5.08
N GLN A 204 7.35 -43.58 -3.77
CA GLN A 204 7.27 -42.49 -2.80
C GLN A 204 8.59 -41.71 -2.69
N PHE A 205 9.74 -42.39 -2.75
CA PHE A 205 11.05 -41.74 -2.72
C PHE A 205 11.29 -40.88 -3.97
N MET A 206 11.00 -41.41 -5.16
CA MET A 206 11.08 -40.64 -6.41
C MET A 206 10.14 -39.44 -6.39
N GLU A 207 8.89 -39.61 -5.96
CA GLU A 207 7.93 -38.50 -5.83
C GLU A 207 8.44 -37.44 -4.84
N GLY A 208 9.08 -37.86 -3.75
CA GLY A 208 9.75 -36.97 -2.81
C GLY A 208 10.87 -36.14 -3.44
N ILE A 209 11.73 -36.77 -4.25
CA ILE A 209 12.80 -36.06 -4.99
C ILE A 209 12.19 -35.08 -5.99
N TYR A 210 11.21 -35.50 -6.79
CA TYR A 210 10.55 -34.61 -7.76
C TYR A 210 9.90 -33.41 -7.08
N LYS A 211 9.24 -33.62 -5.93
CA LYS A 211 8.60 -32.54 -5.17
C LYS A 211 9.62 -31.56 -4.59
N LEU A 212 10.73 -32.06 -4.04
CA LEU A 212 11.81 -31.22 -3.53
C LEU A 212 12.48 -30.40 -4.65
N SER A 213 12.75 -31.02 -5.80
CA SER A 213 13.28 -30.32 -6.98
C SER A 213 12.32 -29.28 -7.51
N SER A 214 11.01 -29.57 -7.56
CA SER A 214 9.98 -28.60 -7.95
C SER A 214 9.94 -27.41 -6.99
N MET A 215 9.96 -27.67 -5.67
CA MET A 215 9.99 -26.62 -4.65
C MET A 215 11.25 -25.75 -4.73
N ALA A 216 12.41 -26.36 -5.03
CA ALA A 216 13.67 -25.64 -5.20
C ALA A 216 13.64 -24.74 -6.45
N ALA A 217 13.09 -25.24 -7.56
CA ALA A 217 12.93 -24.48 -8.80
C ALA A 217 11.96 -23.29 -8.62
N GLU A 218 10.84 -23.49 -7.92
CA GLU A 218 9.90 -22.43 -7.57
C GLU A 218 10.54 -21.34 -6.71
N ARG A 219 11.27 -21.73 -5.64
CA ARG A 219 11.99 -20.75 -4.81
C ARG A 219 13.03 -19.95 -5.58
N SER A 220 13.77 -20.58 -6.49
CA SER A 220 14.73 -19.88 -7.35
C SER A 220 14.04 -18.83 -8.24
N LYS A 221 12.83 -19.14 -8.75
CA LYS A 221 12.04 -18.21 -9.55
C LYS A 221 11.51 -17.04 -8.71
N ASP A 222 11.02 -17.31 -7.51
CA ASP A 222 10.53 -16.29 -6.59
C ASP A 222 11.64 -15.34 -6.14
N GLU A 223 12.84 -15.85 -5.85
CA GLU A 223 14.00 -15.01 -5.53
C GLU A 223 14.43 -14.12 -6.69
N LYS A 224 14.42 -14.64 -7.93
CA LYS A 224 14.74 -13.83 -9.12
C LYS A 224 13.71 -12.72 -9.33
N ASN A 225 12.43 -13.01 -9.13
CA ASN A 225 11.36 -12.02 -9.22
C ASN A 225 11.49 -10.96 -8.12
N ALA A 226 11.80 -11.36 -6.89
CA ALA A 226 12.01 -10.44 -5.77
C ALA A 226 13.19 -9.49 -6.04
N ARG A 227 14.33 -9.99 -6.53
CA ARG A 227 15.48 -9.15 -6.90
C ARG A 227 15.17 -8.20 -8.06
N GLY A 228 14.36 -8.63 -9.03
CA GLY A 228 13.89 -7.78 -10.12
C GLY A 228 13.04 -6.61 -9.62
N LEU A 229 12.08 -6.90 -8.74
CA LEU A 229 11.21 -5.89 -8.12
C LEU A 229 11.99 -4.91 -7.23
N GLU A 230 13.01 -5.39 -6.50
CA GLU A 230 13.89 -4.52 -5.71
C GLU A 230 14.69 -3.55 -6.60
N GLY A 231 15.17 -4.01 -7.76
CA GLY A 231 15.85 -3.16 -8.74
C GLY A 231 14.95 -2.08 -9.35
N GLU A 232 13.70 -2.44 -9.65
CA GLU A 232 12.70 -1.49 -10.14
C GLU A 232 12.33 -0.46 -9.06
N LEU A 233 12.13 -0.90 -7.81
CA LEU A 233 11.91 -0.01 -6.68
C LEU A 233 13.08 0.97 -6.47
N HIS A 234 14.32 0.52 -6.64
CA HIS A 234 15.48 1.40 -6.54
C HIS A 234 15.51 2.45 -7.65
N SER A 235 15.23 2.04 -8.88
CA SER A 235 15.14 2.94 -10.04
C SER A 235 14.04 3.98 -9.87
N LEU A 236 12.85 3.55 -9.44
CA LEU A 236 11.71 4.44 -9.18
C LEU A 236 11.99 5.42 -8.05
N ARG A 237 12.68 4.99 -6.97
CA ARG A 237 13.09 5.91 -5.90
C ARG A 237 14.08 6.95 -6.39
N ALA A 238 15.07 6.55 -7.21
CA ALA A 238 16.06 7.48 -7.76
C ALA A 238 15.40 8.52 -8.69
N GLU A 239 14.45 8.09 -9.52
CA GLU A 239 13.68 8.99 -10.37
C GLU A 239 12.78 9.94 -9.56
N ASN A 240 12.12 9.45 -8.51
CA ASN A 240 11.30 10.28 -7.64
C ASN A 240 12.14 11.36 -6.92
N GLU A 241 13.33 11.01 -6.43
CA GLU A 241 14.27 11.99 -5.86
C GLU A 241 14.81 12.97 -6.90
N ARG A 242 15.00 12.56 -8.15
CA ARG A 242 15.36 13.48 -9.24
C ARG A 242 14.24 14.47 -9.50
N LEU A 243 13.00 13.99 -9.68
CA LEU A 243 11.82 14.82 -9.92
C LEU A 243 11.54 15.78 -8.75
N LYS A 244 11.78 15.33 -7.52
CA LYS A 244 11.64 16.18 -6.33
C LYS A 244 12.61 17.35 -6.38
N ARG A 245 13.88 17.11 -6.75
CA ARG A 245 14.88 18.17 -6.93
C ARG A 245 14.51 19.12 -8.06
N GLU A 246 14.10 18.60 -9.22
CA GLU A 246 13.63 19.43 -10.35
C GLU A 246 12.43 20.30 -9.95
N LYS A 247 11.50 19.77 -9.16
CA LYS A 247 10.36 20.52 -8.63
C LYS A 247 10.80 21.62 -7.65
N GLU A 248 11.74 21.33 -6.76
CA GLU A 248 12.26 22.30 -5.79
C GLU A 248 12.99 23.46 -6.49
N GLU A 249 13.78 23.15 -7.53
CA GLU A 249 14.44 24.13 -8.40
C GLU A 249 13.41 25.00 -9.14
N LEU A 250 12.40 24.40 -9.75
CA LEU A 250 11.32 25.13 -10.42
C LEU A 250 10.55 26.07 -9.47
N VAL A 251 10.27 25.61 -8.25
CA VAL A 251 9.60 26.43 -7.23
C VAL A 251 10.49 27.59 -6.79
N HIS A 252 11.81 27.37 -6.71
CA HIS A 252 12.76 28.44 -6.40
C HIS A 252 12.79 29.49 -7.51
N ASP A 253 12.89 29.07 -8.78
CA ASP A 253 12.87 29.98 -9.94
C ASP A 253 11.59 30.82 -10.01
N ILE A 254 10.43 30.20 -9.76
CA ILE A 254 9.14 30.92 -9.72
C ILE A 254 9.11 31.94 -8.57
N LYS A 255 9.68 31.60 -7.40
CA LYS A 255 9.75 32.51 -6.25
C LYS A 255 10.65 33.71 -6.55
N GLU A 256 11.81 33.50 -7.18
CA GLU A 256 12.72 34.58 -7.58
C GLU A 256 12.05 35.52 -8.58
N MET A 257 11.41 34.98 -9.62
CA MET A 257 10.65 35.79 -10.59
C MET A 257 9.50 36.56 -9.92
N THR A 258 8.81 35.94 -8.97
CA THR A 258 7.75 36.60 -8.18
C THR A 258 8.33 37.72 -7.31
N HIS A 259 9.51 37.52 -6.73
CA HIS A 259 10.20 38.54 -5.95
C HIS A 259 10.59 39.75 -6.82
N HIS A 260 11.15 39.51 -8.02
CA HIS A 260 11.43 40.56 -9.00
C HIS A 260 10.17 41.36 -9.37
N LEU A 261 9.04 40.67 -9.60
CA LEU A 261 7.75 41.30 -9.88
C LEU A 261 7.26 42.16 -8.72
N ILE A 262 7.29 41.64 -7.49
CA ILE A 262 6.86 42.36 -6.29
C ILE A 262 7.73 43.59 -6.07
N HIS A 263 9.06 43.46 -6.18
CA HIS A 263 9.99 44.57 -6.02
C HIS A 263 9.69 45.67 -7.04
N PHE A 264 9.49 45.31 -8.31
CA PHE A 264 9.14 46.28 -9.35
C PHE A 264 7.82 47.01 -9.06
N ILE A 265 6.74 46.29 -8.73
CA ILE A 265 5.41 46.87 -8.49
C ILE A 265 5.37 47.74 -7.22
N THR A 266 6.19 47.42 -6.21
CA THR A 266 6.27 48.16 -4.95
C THR A 266 7.26 49.32 -4.97
N SER A 267 8.08 49.43 -6.01
CA SER A 267 8.98 50.57 -6.23
C SER A 267 8.21 51.85 -6.54
N SER A 268 8.82 53.02 -6.30
CA SER A 268 8.22 54.31 -6.69
C SER A 268 8.03 54.42 -8.21
N ASP A 269 7.07 55.19 -8.70
CA ASP A 269 6.83 55.36 -10.14
C ASP A 269 8.08 55.84 -10.91
N ILE A 270 8.90 56.69 -10.29
CA ILE A 270 10.16 57.19 -10.86
C ILE A 270 11.19 56.05 -10.97
N ASP A 271 11.27 55.19 -9.95
CA ASP A 271 12.18 54.04 -9.95
C ASP A 271 11.70 52.93 -10.88
N GLN A 272 10.39 52.71 -11.00
CA GLN A 272 9.80 51.82 -12.00
C GLN A 272 10.20 52.24 -13.41
N ILE A 273 10.07 53.52 -13.75
CA ILE A 273 10.47 54.04 -15.08
C ILE A 273 11.97 53.87 -15.32
N ARG A 274 12.82 54.13 -14.32
CA ARG A 274 14.29 53.99 -14.45
C ARG A 274 14.75 52.55 -14.58
N THR A 275 14.13 51.63 -13.84
CA THR A 275 14.51 50.21 -13.77
C THR A 275 13.79 49.34 -14.78
N LEU A 276 12.78 49.87 -15.50
CA LEU A 276 12.01 49.13 -16.51
C LEU A 276 12.89 48.36 -17.51
N PRO A 277 13.97 48.93 -18.09
CA PRO A 277 14.81 48.17 -19.03
C PRO A 277 15.54 46.99 -18.37
N TYR A 278 15.95 47.16 -17.10
CA TYR A 278 16.60 46.12 -16.32
C TYR A 278 15.62 45.01 -15.94
N PHE A 279 14.45 45.38 -15.42
CA PHE A 279 13.36 44.47 -15.10
C PHE A 279 12.95 43.61 -16.31
N VAL A 280 12.77 44.22 -17.49
CA VAL A 280 12.44 43.49 -18.72
C VAL A 280 13.54 42.49 -19.11
N LYS A 281 14.82 42.81 -18.86
CA LYS A 281 15.94 41.90 -19.13
C LYS A 281 15.93 40.71 -18.17
N GLU A 282 15.75 40.95 -16.88
CA GLU A 282 15.65 39.90 -15.85
C GLU A 282 14.47 38.97 -16.13
N CYS A 283 13.27 39.52 -16.41
CA CYS A 283 12.11 38.70 -16.78
C CYS A 283 12.35 37.83 -18.02
N LYS A 284 13.06 38.34 -19.04
CA LYS A 284 13.42 37.53 -20.22
C LYS A 284 14.37 36.40 -19.87
N GLN A 285 15.32 36.63 -18.97
CA GLN A 285 16.25 35.60 -18.50
C GLN A 285 15.54 34.55 -17.65
N ASP A 286 14.68 34.96 -16.73
CA ASP A 286 13.89 34.06 -15.88
C ASP A 286 12.93 33.21 -16.73
N LEU A 287 12.24 33.82 -17.69
CA LEU A 287 11.38 33.06 -18.62
C LEU A 287 12.18 32.12 -19.52
N HIS A 288 13.41 32.47 -19.91
CA HIS A 288 14.28 31.56 -20.68
C HIS A 288 14.74 30.37 -19.84
N LYS A 289 15.09 30.57 -18.56
CA LYS A 289 15.42 29.48 -17.62
C LYS A 289 14.23 28.52 -17.45
N LEU A 290 13.02 29.06 -17.37
CA LEU A 290 11.78 28.28 -17.28
C LEU A 290 11.36 27.61 -18.60
N GLY A 291 12.08 27.82 -19.70
CA GLY A 291 11.71 27.33 -21.03
C GLY A 291 10.46 28.02 -21.62
N LEU A 292 10.01 29.12 -21.02
CA LEU A 292 8.83 29.90 -21.40
C LEU A 292 9.16 31.06 -22.36
N TYR A 293 10.44 31.27 -22.67
CA TYR A 293 10.88 32.28 -23.62
C TYR A 293 12.07 31.78 -24.45
N ASN A 294 11.84 31.52 -25.74
CA ASN A 294 12.90 31.32 -26.72
C ASN A 294 13.00 32.57 -27.60
N ALA A 295 14.15 33.22 -27.59
CA ALA A 295 14.39 34.48 -28.33
C ALA A 295 14.27 34.34 -29.86
N GLN A 296 14.16 33.12 -30.39
CA GLN A 296 14.03 32.84 -31.82
C GLN A 296 12.59 32.83 -32.34
N ASP A 297 11.57 32.67 -31.47
CA ASP A 297 10.18 32.59 -31.89
C ASP A 297 9.32 33.58 -31.10
N GLY A 298 9.09 34.76 -31.69
CA GLY A 298 8.12 35.76 -31.21
C GLY A 298 6.66 35.32 -31.30
N LYS A 299 6.39 34.00 -31.32
CA LYS A 299 5.08 33.37 -31.51
C LYS A 299 4.78 32.25 -30.51
N MET A 300 5.39 32.25 -29.33
CA MET A 300 5.05 31.22 -28.34
C MET A 300 3.72 31.53 -27.64
N LYS A 301 2.69 30.74 -27.93
CA LYS A 301 1.39 30.82 -27.23
C LYS A 301 1.44 29.89 -26.03
N ILE A 302 1.54 30.49 -24.85
CA ILE A 302 1.42 29.78 -23.57
C ILE A 302 -0.05 29.37 -23.43
N MET A 303 -0.33 28.06 -23.46
CA MET A 303 -1.65 27.53 -23.10
C MET A 303 -1.54 26.84 -21.75
N VAL A 304 -2.42 27.24 -20.84
CA VAL A 304 -2.66 26.52 -19.59
C VAL A 304 -3.78 25.53 -19.87
N ASP A 305 -3.47 24.24 -19.81
CA ASP A 305 -4.51 23.20 -19.90
C ASP A 305 -5.49 23.34 -18.72
N ARG A 306 -6.70 22.76 -18.83
CA ARG A 306 -7.71 22.68 -17.77
C ARG A 306 -7.19 22.01 -16.49
N SER A 307 -6.04 21.34 -16.56
CA SER A 307 -5.30 20.74 -15.44
C SER A 307 -4.30 21.69 -14.75
N GLY A 308 -4.08 22.90 -15.27
CA GLY A 308 -3.10 23.87 -14.76
C GLY A 308 -1.68 23.66 -15.28
N GLN A 309 -1.46 22.68 -16.17
CA GLN A 309 -0.15 22.43 -16.75
C GLN A 309 0.15 23.43 -17.88
N VAL A 310 1.31 24.08 -17.80
CA VAL A 310 1.77 25.08 -18.79
C VAL A 310 2.38 24.34 -19.97
N MET A 311 1.76 24.45 -21.14
CA MET A 311 2.29 23.88 -22.38
C MET A 311 2.78 24.99 -23.32
N THR A 312 3.98 24.80 -23.86
CA THR A 312 4.53 25.60 -24.95
C THR A 312 4.17 24.94 -26.28
N VAL A 313 3.37 25.60 -27.11
CA VAL A 313 3.08 25.13 -28.47
C VAL A 313 3.93 25.94 -29.44
N THR A 314 4.89 25.27 -30.08
CA THR A 314 5.58 25.76 -31.29
C THR A 314 4.65 25.56 -32.48
N GLN A 315 4.50 26.60 -33.32
CA GLN A 315 3.64 26.56 -34.51
C GLN A 315 4.33 25.87 -35.69
#